data_AF-A0A8H3E4L5-F1
#
_entry.id   AF-A0A8H3E4L5-F1
#
_cell.length_a   1.000
_cell.length_b   1.000
_cell.length_c   1.000
_cell.angle_alpha   90.00
_cell.angle_beta   90.00
_cell.angle_gamma   90.00
#
_symmetry.space_group_name_H-M   'P 1'
#
loop_
_entity.id
_entity.type
_entity.pdbx_description
1 polymer ?
#
loop_
_entity_poly.entity_id
_entity_poly.type
_entity_poly.pdbx_seq_one_letter_code
_entity_poly.pdbx_strand_id
1 'polypeptide(L)'
;MLLFSRAPRTRLNALVLGQCYFLREPETKPDDENNGAGPKQCLICDKKVNLKSMRTHVAKHIVSYRYGIEDTEHKVQIGEFPCGYCGQTGTCSISRSKPGTHFEATSNCRYFTSLTVRTKAQSSKSNPSTNRPIPCELCLRLSGGKQRESSIIWSYNMERHVTMSHPDELSRLPEWFEQSFTITDEELVNLKLKQSDQKQPRKRERELAAGEILPHTRQRLEPSD
;
A
#
# COMPACT_ATOMS: atom_id res chain seq x y z
N MET A 1 7.96 31.98 -66.80
CA MET A 1 9.21 31.28 -66.44
C MET A 1 9.91 32.11 -65.38
N LEU A 2 9.78 31.72 -64.10
CA LEU A 2 10.43 32.42 -62.98
C LEU A 2 11.62 31.57 -62.52
N LEU A 3 12.82 32.15 -62.63
CA LEU A 3 14.10 31.53 -62.27
C LEU A 3 14.34 31.71 -60.77
N PHE A 4 14.39 30.60 -60.03
CA PHE A 4 14.84 30.58 -58.64
C PHE A 4 16.37 30.48 -58.58
N SER A 5 17.03 31.56 -58.19
CA SER A 5 18.44 31.55 -57.78
C SER A 5 18.57 30.96 -56.38
N ARG A 6 19.35 29.89 -56.24
CA ARG A 6 19.72 29.27 -54.96
C ARG A 6 20.93 29.98 -54.36
N ALA A 7 20.79 30.52 -53.14
CA ALA A 7 21.91 30.96 -52.33
C ALA A 7 22.57 29.77 -51.59
N PRO A 8 23.91 29.78 -51.40
CA PRO A 8 24.63 28.73 -50.70
C PRO A 8 24.47 28.85 -49.17
N ARG A 9 24.12 27.74 -48.51
CA ARG A 9 24.12 27.66 -47.05
C ARG A 9 25.55 27.43 -46.55
N THR A 10 26.11 28.45 -45.91
CA THR A 10 27.34 28.39 -45.13
C THR A 10 27.19 27.44 -43.94
N ARG A 11 28.16 26.54 -43.79
CA ARG A 11 28.35 25.68 -42.61
C ARG A 11 28.72 26.55 -41.41
N LEU A 12 27.92 26.53 -40.35
CA LEU A 12 28.33 27.00 -39.03
C LEU A 12 28.82 25.80 -38.22
N ASN A 13 30.06 25.93 -37.74
CA ASN A 13 30.70 25.00 -36.83
C ASN A 13 30.16 25.15 -35.40
N ALA A 14 30.14 24.00 -34.72
CA ALA A 14 30.36 23.79 -33.29
C ALA A 14 29.62 24.71 -32.29
N LEU A 15 28.54 24.16 -31.70
CA LEU A 15 28.25 24.41 -30.29
C LEU A 15 28.52 23.11 -29.52
N VAL A 16 29.61 23.13 -28.76
CA VAL A 16 29.96 22.13 -27.76
C VAL A 16 28.91 22.22 -26.65
N LEU A 17 27.94 21.31 -26.66
CA LEU A 17 27.08 21.10 -25.49
C LEU A 17 27.81 20.18 -24.52
N GLY A 18 28.24 20.77 -23.41
CA GLY A 18 28.85 20.07 -22.28
C GLY A 18 28.00 18.87 -21.86
N GLN A 19 28.51 17.69 -22.15
CA GLN A 19 28.04 16.46 -21.54
C GLN A 19 28.46 16.51 -20.07
N CYS A 20 27.52 16.85 -19.19
CA CYS A 20 27.63 16.56 -17.77
C CYS A 20 27.60 15.04 -17.62
N TYR A 21 28.77 14.40 -17.68
CA TYR A 21 28.92 13.03 -17.22
C TYR A 21 28.68 13.05 -15.70
N PHE A 22 27.48 12.64 -15.28
CA PHE A 22 27.29 12.15 -13.93
C PHE A 22 28.24 10.96 -13.78
N LEU A 23 29.37 11.17 -13.10
CA LEU A 23 30.20 10.09 -12.61
C LEU A 23 29.29 9.27 -11.70
N ARG A 24 28.84 8.13 -12.24
CA ARG A 24 28.12 7.11 -11.49
C ARG A 24 29.10 6.63 -10.43
N GLU A 25 28.87 7.03 -9.19
CA GLU A 25 29.66 6.56 -8.06
C GLU A 25 29.71 5.03 -8.10
N PRO A 26 30.89 4.42 -7.86
CA PRO A 26 31.01 2.98 -7.87
C PRO A 26 29.99 2.40 -6.88
N GLU A 27 29.18 1.46 -7.36
CA GLU A 27 28.22 0.72 -6.55
C GLU A 27 29.01 -0.02 -5.46
N THR A 28 29.13 0.60 -4.29
CA THR A 28 29.63 -0.05 -3.08
C THR A 28 28.69 -1.21 -2.82
N LYS A 29 29.19 -2.43 -2.98
CA LYS A 29 28.47 -3.63 -2.57
C LYS A 29 28.01 -3.41 -1.14
N PRO A 30 26.71 -3.54 -0.81
CA PRO A 30 26.27 -3.42 0.56
C PRO A 30 26.92 -4.55 1.34
N ASP A 31 27.79 -4.18 2.27
CA ASP A 31 28.45 -5.11 3.16
C ASP A 31 27.37 -5.88 3.93
N ASP A 32 27.25 -7.17 3.63
CA ASP A 32 26.21 -8.08 4.12
C ASP A 32 26.45 -8.53 5.58
N GLU A 33 27.33 -7.87 6.32
CA GLU A 33 27.65 -8.24 7.69
C GLU A 33 27.48 -7.05 8.65
N ASN A 34 26.47 -7.17 9.53
CA ASN A 34 26.31 -6.47 10.80
C ASN A 34 25.47 -5.15 10.84
N ASN A 35 24.37 -5.10 10.10
CA ASN A 35 23.52 -3.90 9.96
C ASN A 35 22.61 -3.58 11.17
N GLY A 36 23.10 -2.81 12.14
CA GLY A 36 22.34 -1.79 12.91
C GLY A 36 20.89 -2.10 13.32
N ALA A 37 20.60 -3.35 13.72
CA ALA A 37 19.28 -3.97 13.86
C ALA A 37 18.51 -3.59 15.13
N GLY A 38 18.84 -2.43 15.71
CA GLY A 38 18.07 -1.86 16.80
C GLY A 38 16.73 -1.30 16.28
N PRO A 39 15.70 -1.25 17.13
CA PRO A 39 14.46 -0.57 16.80
C PRO A 39 14.74 0.89 16.45
N LYS A 40 14.08 1.40 15.40
CA LYS A 40 14.17 2.78 14.92
C LYS A 40 13.00 3.60 15.46
N GLN A 41 13.22 4.89 15.64
CA GLN A 41 12.18 5.80 16.14
C GLN A 41 11.19 6.17 15.03
N CYS A 42 9.90 5.99 15.25
CA CYS A 42 8.86 6.50 14.36
C CYS A 42 8.87 8.03 14.37
N LEU A 43 8.81 8.67 13.19
CA LEU A 43 8.82 10.14 13.08
C LEU A 43 7.46 10.78 13.35
N ILE A 44 6.40 9.98 13.57
CA ILE A 44 5.05 10.47 13.90
C ILE A 44 4.80 10.45 15.41
N CYS A 45 5.21 9.39 16.12
CA CYS A 45 4.87 9.16 17.53
C CYS A 45 6.08 8.92 18.46
N ASP A 46 7.31 8.97 17.95
CA ASP A 46 8.56 8.70 18.67
C ASP A 46 8.74 7.28 19.25
N LYS A 47 7.84 6.35 18.94
CA LYS A 47 8.00 4.97 19.40
C LYS A 47 9.16 4.27 18.71
N LYS A 48 9.90 3.47 19.49
CA LYS A 48 10.93 2.58 18.97
C LYS A 48 10.26 1.34 18.35
N VAL A 49 10.41 1.17 17.04
CA VAL A 49 9.78 0.10 16.25
C VAL A 49 10.83 -0.60 15.40
N ASN A 50 10.74 -1.93 15.30
CA ASN A 50 11.60 -2.70 14.41
C ASN A 50 11.39 -2.26 12.96
N LEU A 51 12.48 -2.15 12.19
CA LEU A 51 12.41 -1.66 10.80
C LEU A 51 11.45 -2.48 9.94
N LYS A 52 11.42 -3.81 10.13
CA LYS A 52 10.49 -4.74 9.45
C LYS A 52 9.01 -4.44 9.72
N SER A 53 8.70 -3.85 10.87
CA SER A 53 7.33 -3.49 11.29
C SER A 53 7.01 -2.01 11.11
N MET A 54 7.99 -1.18 10.72
CA MET A 54 7.84 0.28 10.64
C MET A 54 6.74 0.68 9.65
N ARG A 55 6.67 0.02 8.48
CA ARG A 55 5.61 0.29 7.48
C ARG A 55 4.21 0.06 8.05
N THR A 56 3.98 -1.07 8.72
CA THR A 56 2.69 -1.39 9.34
C THR A 56 2.36 -0.41 10.47
N HIS A 57 3.36 -0.03 11.25
CA HIS A 57 3.21 0.96 12.32
C HIS A 57 2.80 2.34 11.78
N VAL A 58 3.50 2.83 10.75
CA VAL A 58 3.18 4.10 10.09
C VAL A 58 1.84 4.04 9.34
N ALA A 59 1.51 2.89 8.74
CA ALA A 59 0.22 2.69 8.09
C ALA A 59 -0.94 2.92 9.06
N LYS A 60 -0.83 2.47 10.33
CA LYS A 60 -1.84 2.74 11.35
C LYS A 60 -2.09 4.25 11.49
N HIS A 61 -1.04 5.04 11.67
CA HIS A 61 -1.14 6.50 11.77
C HIS A 61 -1.81 7.14 10.53
N ILE A 62 -1.36 6.76 9.32
CA ILE A 62 -1.90 7.29 8.06
C ILE A 62 -3.39 6.97 7.92
N VAL A 63 -3.79 5.74 8.23
CA VAL A 63 -5.18 5.30 8.14
C VAL A 63 -6.03 5.98 9.21
N SER A 64 -5.56 6.08 10.45
CA SER A 64 -6.26 6.81 11.52
C SER A 64 -6.61 8.24 11.08
N TYR A 65 -5.61 8.98 10.57
CA TYR A 65 -5.79 10.35 10.08
C TYR A 65 -6.84 10.45 8.97
N ARG A 66 -6.81 9.52 8.00
CA ARG A 66 -7.73 9.52 6.86
C ARG A 66 -9.18 9.23 7.24
N TYR A 67 -9.38 8.31 8.18
CA TYR A 67 -10.71 7.92 8.64
C TYR A 67 -11.21 8.77 9.81
N GLY A 68 -10.48 9.82 10.21
CA GLY A 68 -10.82 10.65 11.36
C GLY A 68 -10.86 9.88 12.69
N ILE A 69 -10.12 8.77 12.78
CA ILE A 69 -10.00 7.98 14.00
C ILE A 69 -8.92 8.64 14.86
N GLU A 70 -9.25 8.91 16.13
CA GLU A 70 -8.32 9.51 17.07
C GLU A 70 -7.09 8.61 17.28
N ASP A 71 -5.92 9.13 16.95
CA ASP A 71 -4.64 8.50 17.21
C ASP A 71 -3.98 9.18 18.40
N THR A 72 -4.17 8.66 19.61
CA THR A 72 -3.68 9.31 20.85
C THR A 72 -2.16 9.43 20.94
N GLU A 73 -1.42 8.82 20.00
CA GLU A 73 0.03 8.72 20.04
C GLU A 73 0.72 9.61 19.00
N HIS A 74 -0.03 10.22 18.08
CA HIS A 74 0.55 11.10 17.07
C HIS A 74 1.05 12.40 17.71
N LYS A 75 2.26 12.82 17.36
CA LYS A 75 2.88 14.07 17.79
C LYS A 75 3.08 15.06 16.65
N VAL A 76 3.03 14.55 15.42
CA VAL A 76 3.26 15.30 14.19
C VAL A 76 2.03 15.19 13.31
N GLN A 77 1.65 16.29 12.67
CA GLN A 77 0.57 16.32 11.69
C GLN A 77 0.94 15.49 10.45
N ILE A 78 0.04 14.60 10.04
CA ILE A 78 0.22 13.82 8.81
C ILE A 78 -0.15 14.71 7.62
N GLY A 79 0.77 14.84 6.67
CA GLY A 79 0.55 15.61 5.46
C GLY A 79 -0.32 14.89 4.43
N GLU A 80 -0.48 15.50 3.26
CA GLU A 80 -1.41 15.03 2.22
C GLU A 80 -0.92 13.77 1.48
N PHE A 81 0.39 13.69 1.21
CA PHE A 81 1.04 12.57 0.53
C PHE A 81 2.12 11.96 1.44
N PRO A 82 1.74 11.33 2.56
CA PRO A 82 2.70 10.77 3.52
C PRO A 82 3.46 9.60 2.90
N CYS A 83 4.74 9.47 3.23
CA CYS A 83 5.54 8.30 2.90
C CYS A 83 5.02 7.08 3.67
N GLY A 84 4.83 5.94 3.00
CA GLY A 84 4.39 4.69 3.65
C GLY A 84 5.36 4.13 4.70
N TYR A 85 6.60 4.63 4.77
CA TYR A 85 7.62 4.16 5.71
C TYR A 85 7.88 5.11 6.87
N CYS A 86 7.92 6.42 6.64
CA CYS A 86 8.23 7.40 7.69
C CYS A 86 7.06 8.34 8.00
N GLY A 87 5.99 8.33 7.21
CA GLY A 87 4.79 9.14 7.41
C GLY A 87 4.92 10.61 7.04
N GLN A 88 6.12 11.09 6.73
CA GLN A 88 6.36 12.47 6.32
C GLN A 88 5.99 12.71 4.86
N THR A 89 5.51 13.90 4.54
CA THR A 89 5.20 14.35 3.18
C THR A 89 6.35 15.17 2.61
N GLY A 90 6.65 14.99 1.32
CA GLY A 90 7.64 15.78 0.58
C GLY A 90 9.12 15.45 0.86
N THR A 91 9.41 14.59 1.84
CA THR A 91 10.80 14.22 2.19
C THR A 91 11.29 12.96 1.51
N CYS A 92 10.38 12.09 1.06
CA CYS A 92 10.71 10.83 0.40
C CYS A 92 10.17 10.79 -1.03
N SER A 93 11.02 10.38 -1.96
CA SER A 93 10.63 10.01 -3.32
C SER A 93 10.49 8.49 -3.41
N ILE A 94 9.62 8.06 -4.32
CA ILE A 94 9.48 6.65 -4.69
C ILE A 94 9.57 6.53 -6.20
N SER A 95 10.34 5.56 -6.65
CA SER A 95 10.60 5.33 -8.07
C SER A 95 10.66 3.85 -8.37
N ARG A 96 10.78 3.54 -9.65
CA ARG A 96 10.85 2.17 -10.15
C ARG A 96 12.30 1.85 -10.53
N SER A 97 12.88 0.77 -9.99
CA SER A 97 14.29 0.43 -10.27
C SER A 97 14.49 -0.16 -11.67
N LYS A 98 13.58 -1.03 -12.14
CA LYS A 98 13.75 -1.78 -13.39
C LYS A 98 12.44 -1.85 -14.20
N PRO A 99 12.52 -1.74 -15.54
CA PRO A 99 11.41 -2.08 -16.43
C PRO A 99 11.25 -3.61 -16.48
N GLY A 100 10.04 -4.11 -16.25
CA GLY A 100 9.72 -5.54 -16.28
C GLY A 100 8.28 -5.81 -15.83
N THR A 101 7.81 -7.05 -15.99
CA THR A 101 6.47 -7.51 -15.55
C THR A 101 6.28 -7.38 -14.04
N HIS A 102 7.37 -7.56 -13.29
CA HIS A 102 7.46 -7.20 -11.89
C HIS A 102 8.37 -6.00 -11.77
N PHE A 103 7.90 -4.98 -11.04
CA PHE A 103 8.75 -3.86 -10.71
C PHE A 103 9.13 -3.89 -9.24
N GLU A 104 10.37 -3.53 -8.98
CA GLU A 104 10.85 -3.26 -7.64
C GLU A 104 10.79 -1.75 -7.43
N ALA A 105 10.15 -1.36 -6.32
CA ALA A 105 10.13 0.03 -5.91
C ALA A 105 11.47 0.36 -5.25
N THR A 106 11.94 1.59 -5.43
CA THR A 106 13.06 2.17 -4.70
C THR A 106 12.60 3.46 -4.04
N SER A 107 13.09 3.73 -2.83
CA SER A 107 12.84 4.98 -2.15
C SER A 107 14.11 5.47 -1.47
N ASN A 108 14.28 6.79 -1.41
CA ASN A 108 15.32 7.44 -0.61
C ASN A 108 14.93 7.54 0.89
N CYS A 109 13.80 6.97 1.30
CA CYS A 109 13.39 6.97 2.70
C CYS A 109 14.39 6.21 3.57
N ARG A 110 14.83 6.81 4.68
CA ARG A 110 15.74 6.19 5.66
C ARG A 110 15.21 4.89 6.30
N TYR A 111 13.91 4.62 6.19
CA TYR A 111 13.28 3.40 6.69
C TYR A 111 12.89 2.44 5.57
N PHE A 112 13.24 2.75 4.33
CA PHE A 112 12.92 1.90 3.19
C PHE A 112 13.59 0.54 3.35
N THR A 113 12.80 -0.51 3.14
CA THR A 113 13.28 -1.87 2.92
C THR A 113 12.85 -2.29 1.53
N SER A 114 13.59 -3.16 0.86
CA SER A 114 13.18 -3.65 -0.47
C SER A 114 11.75 -4.21 -0.42
N LEU A 115 10.95 -3.80 -1.39
CA LEU A 115 9.55 -4.22 -1.54
C LEU A 115 9.35 -4.80 -2.91
N THR A 116 9.15 -6.12 -2.96
CA THR A 116 8.62 -6.76 -4.17
C THR A 116 7.13 -6.48 -4.25
N VAL A 117 6.72 -5.67 -5.21
CA VAL A 117 5.32 -5.34 -5.42
C VAL A 117 4.63 -6.53 -6.08
N ARG A 118 3.79 -7.24 -5.31
CA ARG A 118 2.88 -8.27 -5.84
C ARG A 118 1.60 -7.62 -6.37
N THR A 119 0.98 -8.28 -7.35
CA THR A 119 -0.18 -7.80 -8.11
C THR A 119 -1.37 -7.41 -7.21
N LYS A 120 -1.59 -8.14 -6.11
CA LYS A 120 -2.58 -7.81 -5.08
C LYS A 120 -1.99 -8.02 -3.70
N ALA A 121 -2.13 -7.05 -2.80
CA ALA A 121 -1.91 -7.27 -1.37
C ALA A 121 -3.25 -7.45 -0.71
N GLN A 122 -3.39 -8.55 0.04
CA GLN A 122 -4.49 -8.77 0.95
C GLN A 122 -3.97 -8.48 2.36
N SER A 123 -4.76 -7.75 3.15
CA SER A 123 -4.46 -7.56 4.56
C SER A 123 -4.57 -8.91 5.27
N SER A 124 -3.66 -9.15 6.21
CA SER A 124 -3.73 -10.33 7.08
C SER A 124 -3.22 -9.99 8.47
N LYS A 125 -3.44 -10.89 9.44
CA LYS A 125 -2.92 -10.71 10.80
C LYS A 125 -1.39 -10.56 10.85
N SER A 126 -0.67 -11.22 9.94
CA SER A 126 0.80 -11.16 9.86
C SER A 126 1.31 -10.01 9.01
N ASN A 127 0.51 -9.52 8.05
CA ASN A 127 0.80 -8.32 7.27
C ASN A 127 -0.45 -7.42 7.21
N PRO A 128 -0.70 -6.61 8.26
CA PRO A 128 -1.94 -5.85 8.39
C PRO A 128 -2.11 -4.78 7.31
N SER A 129 -1.02 -4.20 6.83
CA SER A 129 -1.06 -3.09 5.89
C SER A 129 -0.90 -3.56 4.44
N THR A 130 -1.83 -3.14 3.60
CA THR A 130 -1.78 -3.26 2.14
C THR A 130 -1.00 -2.12 1.48
N ASN A 131 -0.57 -1.11 2.27
CA ASN A 131 0.12 0.07 1.79
C ASN A 131 1.39 -0.30 1.03
N ARG A 132 1.37 -0.09 -0.28
CA ARG A 132 2.49 -0.41 -1.16
C ARG A 132 2.57 0.57 -2.32
N PRO A 133 3.74 0.73 -2.93
CA PRO A 133 3.88 1.53 -4.13
C PRO A 133 3.17 0.82 -5.28
N ILE A 134 2.27 1.53 -5.97
CA ILE A 134 1.54 1.04 -7.15
C ILE A 134 1.63 2.09 -8.26
N PRO A 135 1.69 1.67 -9.54
CA PRO A 135 1.66 2.61 -10.65
C PRO A 135 0.26 3.21 -10.80
N CYS A 136 0.17 4.50 -11.11
CA CYS A 136 -1.09 5.09 -11.54
C CYS A 136 -1.35 4.75 -13.01
N GLU A 137 -2.43 4.02 -13.26
CA GLU A 137 -2.80 3.59 -14.62
C GLU A 137 -3.29 4.72 -15.51
N LEU A 138 -3.89 5.74 -14.90
CA LEU A 138 -4.29 6.95 -15.62
C LEU A 138 -3.04 7.71 -16.11
N CYS A 139 -2.04 7.90 -15.24
CA CYS A 139 -0.74 8.45 -15.66
C CYS A 139 -0.12 7.61 -16.78
N LEU A 140 -0.11 6.27 -16.64
CA LEU A 140 0.43 5.38 -17.66
C LEU A 140 -0.28 5.55 -19.02
N ARG A 141 -1.62 5.62 -19.01
CA ARG A 141 -2.44 5.80 -20.21
C ARG A 141 -2.18 7.15 -20.87
N LEU A 142 -2.13 8.23 -20.09
CA LEU A 142 -1.86 9.58 -20.59
C LEU A 142 -0.44 9.73 -21.16
N SER A 143 0.54 8.98 -20.64
CA SER A 143 1.90 8.89 -21.19
C SER A 143 2.02 7.98 -22.43
N GLY A 144 0.90 7.55 -23.03
CA GLY A 144 0.92 6.66 -24.20
C GLY A 144 1.49 5.27 -23.88
N GLY A 145 1.28 4.77 -22.66
CA GLY A 145 1.74 3.44 -22.22
C GLY A 145 3.21 3.36 -21.84
N LYS A 146 3.93 4.48 -21.79
CA LYS A 146 5.34 4.50 -21.39
C LYS A 146 5.48 4.32 -19.89
N GLN A 147 5.72 3.08 -19.45
CA GLN A 147 5.84 2.74 -18.03
C GLN A 147 6.95 3.49 -17.26
N ARG A 148 7.94 4.08 -17.93
CA ARG A 148 8.96 4.90 -17.25
C ARG A 148 8.42 6.26 -16.78
N GLU A 149 7.30 6.68 -17.36
CA GLU A 149 6.66 7.97 -17.11
C GLU A 149 5.44 7.83 -16.19
N SER A 150 5.00 6.60 -15.87
CA SER A 150 3.91 6.39 -14.92
C SER A 150 4.36 6.72 -13.50
N SER A 151 3.66 7.65 -12.85
CA SER A 151 3.85 7.97 -11.44
C SER A 151 3.65 6.72 -10.57
N ILE A 152 4.62 6.42 -9.70
CA ILE A 152 4.49 5.41 -8.65
C ILE A 152 4.00 6.11 -7.39
N ILE A 153 2.85 5.70 -6.88
CA ILE A 153 2.18 6.33 -5.74
C ILE A 153 1.97 5.27 -4.66
N TRP A 154 2.10 5.64 -3.39
CA TRP A 154 1.67 4.77 -2.29
C TRP A 154 0.18 4.48 -2.41
N SER A 155 -0.24 3.22 -2.25
CA SER A 155 -1.63 2.84 -2.50
C SER A 155 -2.60 3.68 -1.70
N TYR A 156 -2.34 3.93 -0.40
CA TYR A 156 -3.18 4.85 0.36
C TYR A 156 -3.27 6.22 -0.34
N ASN A 157 -2.16 6.77 -0.83
CA ASN A 157 -2.15 8.08 -1.51
C ASN A 157 -2.82 8.12 -2.90
N MET A 158 -3.23 6.97 -3.46
CA MET A 158 -3.74 6.88 -4.83
C MET A 158 -5.07 7.62 -5.02
N GLU A 159 -6.04 7.43 -4.13
CA GLU A 159 -7.36 8.09 -4.23
C GLU A 159 -7.21 9.62 -4.31
N ARG A 160 -6.37 10.19 -3.43
CA ARG A 160 -6.07 11.62 -3.42
C ARG A 160 -5.35 12.06 -4.69
N HIS A 161 -4.36 11.28 -5.14
CA HIS A 161 -3.64 11.53 -6.39
C HIS A 161 -4.60 11.58 -7.60
N VAL A 162 -5.51 10.61 -7.72
CA VAL A 162 -6.53 10.57 -8.78
C VAL A 162 -7.43 11.80 -8.69
N THR A 163 -7.93 12.13 -7.50
CA THR A 163 -8.81 13.29 -7.30
C THR A 163 -8.15 14.61 -7.75
N MET A 164 -6.84 14.78 -7.49
CA MET A 164 -6.12 16.02 -7.82
C MET A 164 -5.60 16.05 -9.27
N SER A 165 -5.09 14.93 -9.76
CA SER A 165 -4.37 14.86 -11.04
C SER A 165 -5.27 14.42 -12.20
N HIS A 166 -6.38 13.75 -11.87
CA HIS A 166 -7.32 13.14 -12.81
C HIS A 166 -8.79 13.31 -12.35
N PRO A 167 -9.24 14.54 -12.05
CA PRO A 167 -10.56 14.79 -11.45
C PRO A 167 -11.73 14.21 -12.28
N ASP A 168 -11.62 14.22 -13.61
CA ASP A 168 -12.66 13.74 -14.54
C ASP A 168 -12.73 12.22 -14.68
N GLU A 169 -11.76 11.49 -14.11
CA GLU A 169 -11.62 10.03 -14.29
C GLU A 169 -12.02 9.24 -13.04
N LEU A 170 -12.27 9.89 -11.90
CA LEU A 170 -12.59 9.20 -10.65
C LEU A 170 -13.84 8.31 -10.77
N SER A 171 -14.87 8.78 -11.48
CA SER A 171 -16.11 8.04 -11.74
C SER A 171 -15.98 6.95 -12.81
N ARG A 172 -14.83 6.88 -13.49
CA ARG A 172 -14.55 5.97 -14.61
C ARG A 172 -13.45 4.98 -14.29
N LEU A 173 -12.98 4.96 -13.05
CA LEU A 173 -11.97 4.00 -12.64
C LEU A 173 -12.51 2.58 -12.80
N PRO A 174 -11.74 1.66 -13.41
CA PRO A 174 -12.08 0.26 -13.37
C PRO A 174 -12.14 -0.23 -11.91
N GLU A 175 -13.16 -1.01 -11.57
CA GLU A 175 -13.40 -1.50 -10.20
C GLU A 175 -12.15 -2.18 -9.61
N TRP A 176 -11.46 -2.98 -10.42
CA TRP A 176 -10.26 -3.70 -9.97
C TRP A 176 -9.09 -2.76 -9.64
N PHE A 177 -9.01 -1.59 -10.27
CA PHE A 177 -7.98 -0.59 -10.00
C PHE A 177 -8.32 0.18 -8.71
N GLU A 178 -9.59 0.54 -8.53
CA GLU A 178 -10.09 1.12 -7.28
C GLU A 178 -9.81 0.19 -6.08
N GLN A 179 -10.19 -1.08 -6.19
CA GLN A 179 -9.90 -2.13 -5.21
C GLN A 179 -8.41 -2.28 -4.88
N SER A 180 -7.49 -1.85 -5.76
CA SER A 180 -6.05 -1.98 -5.53
C SER A 180 -5.51 -1.03 -4.46
N PHE A 181 -6.24 0.05 -4.17
CA PHE A 181 -5.88 1.07 -3.20
C PHE A 181 -6.94 1.38 -2.13
N THR A 182 -8.14 0.83 -2.26
CA THR A 182 -9.16 0.90 -1.20
C THR A 182 -8.69 0.18 0.07
N ILE A 183 -8.81 0.87 1.22
CA ILE A 183 -8.56 0.29 2.54
C ILE A 183 -9.83 -0.46 2.98
N THR A 184 -9.72 -1.76 3.21
CA THR A 184 -10.88 -2.61 3.55
C THR A 184 -11.18 -2.59 5.05
N ASP A 185 -12.42 -2.96 5.43
CA ASP A 185 -12.78 -3.16 6.84
C ASP A 185 -11.90 -4.21 7.53
N GLU A 186 -11.53 -5.28 6.81
CA GLU A 186 -10.60 -6.30 7.33
C GLU A 186 -9.22 -5.69 7.64
N GLU A 187 -8.75 -4.77 6.80
CA GLU A 187 -7.51 -4.04 7.05
C GLU A 187 -7.62 -3.14 8.28
N LEU A 188 -8.74 -2.44 8.49
CA LEU A 188 -8.99 -1.66 9.70
C LEU A 188 -8.98 -2.54 10.97
N VAL A 189 -9.56 -3.73 10.90
CA VAL A 189 -9.53 -4.71 12.00
C VAL A 189 -8.10 -5.21 12.24
N ASN A 190 -7.37 -5.60 11.20
CA ASN A 190 -5.99 -6.09 11.32
C ASN A 190 -5.02 -5.00 11.83
N LEU A 191 -5.26 -3.73 11.47
CA LEU A 191 -4.52 -2.57 12.00
C LEU A 191 -4.92 -2.18 13.42
N LYS A 192 -5.92 -2.86 14.02
CA LYS A 192 -6.47 -2.57 15.36
C LYS A 192 -7.06 -1.16 15.46
N LEU A 193 -7.69 -0.70 14.38
CA LEU A 193 -8.41 0.58 14.32
C LEU A 193 -9.93 0.39 14.46
N LYS A 194 -10.43 -0.81 14.15
CA LYS A 194 -11.83 -1.22 14.34
C LYS A 194 -11.88 -2.49 15.20
N GLN A 195 -12.89 -2.63 16.05
CA GLN A 195 -13.14 -3.89 16.73
C GLN A 195 -13.70 -4.91 15.73
N SER A 196 -13.32 -6.17 15.86
CA SER A 196 -13.99 -7.22 15.11
C SER A 196 -15.39 -7.42 15.67
N ASP A 197 -16.44 -7.35 14.85
CA ASP A 197 -17.83 -7.63 15.25
C ASP A 197 -18.05 -9.09 15.71
N GLN A 198 -16.99 -9.89 15.75
CA GLN A 198 -16.99 -11.27 16.21
C GLN A 198 -16.92 -11.36 17.73
N LYS A 199 -18.08 -11.22 18.37
CA LYS A 199 -18.56 -12.10 19.44
C LYS A 199 -20.01 -11.77 19.75
N GLN A 200 -20.93 -12.12 18.85
CA GLN A 200 -22.19 -12.62 19.40
C GLN A 200 -21.82 -13.91 20.15
N PRO A 201 -22.07 -14.00 21.47
CA PRO A 201 -21.93 -15.26 22.16
C PRO A 201 -22.82 -16.25 21.41
N ARG A 202 -22.24 -17.35 20.92
CA ARG A 202 -23.03 -18.54 20.59
C ARG A 202 -23.71 -18.94 21.90
N LYS A 203 -24.88 -18.35 22.19
CA LYS A 203 -25.76 -18.79 23.26
C LYS A 203 -25.98 -20.25 22.93
N ARG A 204 -25.35 -21.12 23.73
CA ARG A 204 -25.54 -22.56 23.64
C ARG A 204 -27.03 -22.76 23.80
N GLU A 205 -27.70 -22.99 22.67
CA GLU A 205 -29.03 -23.54 22.59
C GLU A 205 -28.91 -24.98 23.07
N ARG A 206 -28.83 -25.12 24.39
CA ARG A 206 -28.65 -26.38 25.09
C ARG A 206 -29.48 -26.34 26.36
N GLU A 207 -30.74 -26.00 26.20
CA GLU A 207 -31.78 -26.06 27.23
C GLU A 207 -33.15 -26.14 26.53
N LEU A 208 -33.43 -27.30 25.90
CA LEU A 208 -34.76 -27.81 25.52
C LEU A 208 -34.59 -29.22 24.92
N ALA A 209 -33.99 -30.13 25.69
CA ALA A 209 -34.02 -31.58 25.42
C ALA A 209 -33.97 -32.36 26.74
N ALA A 210 -34.58 -31.82 27.79
CA ALA A 210 -34.79 -32.50 29.05
C ALA A 210 -36.28 -32.40 29.39
N GLY A 211 -37.04 -33.44 29.04
CA GLY A 211 -38.42 -33.59 29.50
C GLY A 211 -39.33 -34.21 28.45
N GLU A 212 -39.23 -35.52 28.25
CA GLU A 212 -40.38 -36.44 28.12
C GLU A 212 -39.83 -37.87 27.94
N ILE A 213 -39.40 -38.47 29.05
CA ILE A 213 -39.26 -39.92 29.14
C ILE A 213 -40.67 -40.45 29.43
N LEU A 214 -41.35 -40.95 28.40
CA LEU A 214 -42.58 -41.74 28.55
C LEU A 214 -42.25 -43.05 29.29
N PRO A 215 -42.98 -43.39 30.36
CA PRO A 215 -42.82 -44.69 31.02
C PRO A 215 -43.38 -45.80 30.12
N HIS A 216 -42.53 -46.74 29.74
CA HIS A 216 -42.89 -47.93 28.98
C HIS A 216 -43.56 -48.94 29.91
N THR A 217 -44.88 -48.95 29.94
CA THR A 217 -45.67 -49.96 30.68
C THR A 217 -45.51 -51.32 29.98
N ARG A 218 -44.76 -52.25 30.59
CA ARG A 218 -44.82 -53.68 30.23
C ARG A 218 -46.05 -54.29 30.90
N GLN A 219 -47.11 -54.52 30.13
CA GLN A 219 -48.17 -55.45 30.56
C GLN A 219 -47.65 -56.88 30.47
N ARG A 220 -47.65 -57.56 31.62
CA ARG A 220 -47.44 -58.99 31.78
C ARG A 220 -48.78 -59.66 31.51
N LEU A 221 -48.87 -60.44 30.44
CA LEU A 221 -50.00 -61.34 30.20
C LEU A 221 -49.78 -62.56 31.11
N GLU A 222 -50.72 -62.77 32.04
CA GLU A 222 -50.81 -64.02 32.82
C GLU A 222 -51.54 -65.08 31.97
N PRO A 223 -51.19 -66.37 32.09
CA PRO A 223 -51.83 -67.45 31.34
C PRO A 223 -53.24 -67.73 31.88
N SER A 224 -54.18 -68.04 30.99
CA SER A 224 -55.48 -68.62 31.35
C SER A 224 -55.36 -70.15 31.39
N ASP A 225 -55.93 -70.72 32.44
CA ASP A 225 -56.10 -72.16 32.67
C ASP A 225 -56.94 -72.87 31.57
#